data_AF-A0AAE8SQA8-F1
#
_entry.id   AF-A0AAE8SQA8-F1
#
_cell.length_a   1.000
_cell.length_b   1.000
_cell.length_c   1.000
_cell.angle_alpha   90.00
_cell.angle_beta   90.00
_cell.angle_gamma   90.00
#
_symmetry.space_group_name_H-M   'P 1'
#
loop_
_entity.id
_entity.type
_entity.pdbx_description
1 polymer ?
#
loop_
_entity_poly.entity_id
_entity_poly.type
_entity_poly.pdbx_seq_one_letter_code
_entity_poly.pdbx_strand_id
1 'polypeptide(L)'
;MSSENIAFDPRGDIKLCVGEPNPVTFTACSRALARASPVFERMLYGRFMESKKSDEGEWIVKLPEDKGTALSLFLRISHGQFDHVPGTISIDDLYDLTVLSNYYDGTRMLGPWIARWMPSLEDKAKISKESMAKGLWIAWEFGRKDPFSRIARRMLMEKDGSDDPDLKMPPDIIERISAIRIMTIQALLEVIRKLVENLLVVDEKPRWCRHAEWMGPHRCESMILGSLTFCLSRAGLWPLPEAEDVMDRIVGLHRKMTGLVIHDIGRIEGVDHAPCNPGPYLLGEVERIFMEIHSPVTKFHLEKMDEQMKKLMY
;
A
#
# COMPACT_ATOMS: atom_id res chain seq x y z
N MET A 1 -9.36 0.07 -41.58
CA MET A 1 -10.10 0.39 -40.35
C MET A 1 -9.74 1.82 -39.99
N SER A 2 -10.68 2.76 -40.07
CA SER A 2 -10.40 4.15 -39.74
C SER A 2 -10.16 4.25 -38.24
N SER A 3 -8.90 4.44 -37.83
CA SER A 3 -8.61 4.84 -36.45
C SER A 3 -9.33 6.15 -36.18
N GLU A 4 -10.05 6.23 -35.06
CA GLU A 4 -10.65 7.49 -34.62
C GLU A 4 -9.54 8.54 -34.50
N ASN A 5 -9.67 9.65 -35.24
CA ASN A 5 -8.72 10.76 -35.18
C ASN A 5 -9.32 11.88 -34.33
N ILE A 6 -8.75 12.11 -33.16
CA ILE A 6 -9.17 13.17 -32.23
C ILE A 6 -8.20 14.34 -32.37
N ALA A 7 -8.71 15.51 -32.77
CA ALA A 7 -7.91 16.72 -32.91
C ALA A 7 -7.94 17.56 -31.61
N PHE A 8 -6.76 17.76 -31.01
CA PHE A 8 -6.54 18.63 -29.85
C PHE A 8 -6.09 20.04 -30.26
N ASP A 9 -5.53 20.19 -31.46
CA ASP A 9 -5.22 21.47 -32.09
C ASP A 9 -5.69 21.47 -33.55
N PRO A 10 -6.55 22.42 -33.99
CA PRO A 10 -6.94 22.55 -35.40
C PRO A 10 -5.77 22.80 -36.36
N ARG A 11 -4.65 23.32 -35.85
CA ARG A 11 -3.39 23.56 -36.57
C ARG A 11 -2.31 22.58 -36.12
N GLY A 12 -2.71 21.41 -35.62
CA GLY A 12 -1.78 20.38 -35.16
C GLY A 12 -0.81 19.97 -36.26
N ASP A 13 0.46 19.85 -35.91
CA ASP A 13 1.58 19.55 -36.80
C ASP A 13 2.15 18.15 -36.60
N ILE A 14 1.59 17.39 -35.64
CA ILE A 14 2.00 16.03 -35.30
C ILE A 14 0.77 15.13 -35.10
N LYS A 15 0.89 13.87 -35.51
CA LYS A 15 -0.05 12.79 -35.19
C LYS A 15 0.58 11.79 -34.24
N LEU A 16 -0.07 11.52 -33.13
CA LEU A 16 0.31 10.48 -32.17
C LEU A 16 -0.57 9.26 -32.38
N CYS A 17 0.01 8.10 -32.68
CA CYS A 17 -0.70 6.82 -32.75
C CYS A 17 -0.51 6.11 -31.41
N VAL A 18 -1.57 6.03 -30.61
CA VAL A 18 -1.50 5.72 -29.17
C VAL A 18 -2.20 4.41 -28.85
N GLY A 19 -1.49 3.53 -28.15
CA GLY A 19 -2.00 2.26 -27.67
C GLY A 19 -2.00 1.15 -28.71
N GLU A 20 -1.91 -0.09 -28.24
CA GLU A 20 -2.11 -1.31 -29.03
C GLU A 20 -3.07 -2.26 -28.27
N PRO A 21 -3.83 -3.14 -28.95
CA PRO A 21 -3.81 -3.43 -30.40
C PRO A 21 -4.69 -2.50 -31.25
N ASN A 22 -5.54 -1.68 -30.63
CA ASN A 22 -6.47 -0.78 -31.31
C ASN A 22 -6.03 0.69 -31.13
N PRO A 23 -5.09 1.18 -31.95
CA PRO A 23 -4.53 2.51 -31.77
C PRO A 23 -5.56 3.61 -32.06
N VAL A 24 -5.53 4.65 -31.23
CA VAL A 24 -6.25 5.91 -31.46
C VAL A 24 -5.27 6.94 -32.01
N THR A 25 -5.69 7.74 -32.99
CA THR A 25 -4.84 8.80 -33.55
C THR A 25 -5.19 10.13 -32.91
N PHE A 26 -4.20 10.83 -32.38
CA PHE A 26 -4.37 12.17 -31.82
C PHE A 26 -3.61 13.19 -32.67
N THR A 27 -4.31 14.20 -33.18
CA THR A 27 -3.69 15.35 -33.87
C THR A 27 -3.45 16.47 -32.86
N ALA A 28 -2.18 16.87 -32.67
CA ALA A 28 -1.76 17.78 -31.60
C ALA A 28 -0.73 18.80 -32.09
N CYS A 29 -0.39 19.78 -31.23
CA CYS A 29 0.71 20.72 -31.44
C CYS A 29 1.98 20.23 -30.75
N SER A 30 3.01 19.90 -31.54
CA SER A 30 4.32 19.44 -31.05
C SER A 30 4.99 20.44 -30.10
N ARG A 31 4.82 21.74 -30.34
CA ARG A 31 5.36 22.80 -29.48
C ARG A 31 4.63 22.91 -28.15
N ALA A 32 3.34 22.60 -28.10
CA ALA A 32 2.59 22.54 -26.85
C ALA A 32 3.07 21.36 -26.00
N LEU A 33 3.25 20.19 -26.62
CA LEU A 33 3.82 19.00 -25.98
C LEU A 33 5.24 19.25 -25.44
N ALA A 34 6.13 19.82 -26.25
CA ALA A 34 7.50 20.13 -25.82
C ALA A 34 7.54 21.11 -24.64
N ARG A 35 6.64 22.11 -24.58
CA ARG A 35 6.53 22.99 -23.40
C ARG A 35 6.01 22.25 -22.17
N ALA A 36 5.06 21.34 -22.36
CA ALA A 36 4.42 20.61 -21.26
C ALA A 36 5.37 19.56 -20.63
N SER A 37 6.27 18.99 -21.43
CA SER A 37 7.08 17.83 -21.04
C SER A 37 8.49 17.91 -21.65
N PRO A 38 9.54 17.92 -20.80
CA PRO A 38 10.93 17.82 -21.25
C PRO A 38 11.23 16.52 -22.01
N VAL A 39 10.51 15.44 -21.71
CA VAL A 39 10.66 14.16 -22.43
C VAL A 39 10.12 14.30 -23.85
N PHE A 40 8.93 14.90 -24.05
CA PHE A 40 8.42 15.19 -25.38
C PHE A 40 9.30 16.20 -26.11
N GLU A 41 9.85 17.22 -25.44
CA GLU A 41 10.80 18.14 -26.05
C GLU A 41 12.01 17.40 -26.63
N ARG A 42 12.64 16.54 -25.83
CA ARG A 42 13.77 15.71 -26.29
C ARG A 42 13.35 14.73 -27.38
N MET A 43 12.22 14.05 -27.24
CA MET A 43 11.74 13.07 -28.21
C MET A 43 11.45 13.71 -29.58
N LEU A 44 10.78 14.86 -29.60
CA LEU A 44 10.28 15.49 -30.83
C LEU A 44 11.30 16.40 -31.52
N TYR A 45 12.22 17.01 -30.75
CA TYR A 45 13.19 17.98 -31.26
C TYR A 45 14.65 17.57 -31.04
N GLY A 46 14.90 16.45 -30.37
CA GLY A 46 16.22 15.84 -30.23
C GLY A 46 16.60 14.99 -31.44
N ARG A 47 17.61 14.14 -31.26
CA ARG A 47 18.14 13.25 -32.31
C ARG A 47 17.56 11.84 -32.23
N PHE A 48 16.23 11.75 -32.09
CA PHE A 48 15.51 10.47 -31.98
C PHE A 48 14.71 10.17 -33.26
N MET A 49 14.22 8.94 -33.40
CA MET A 49 13.47 8.52 -34.59
C MET A 49 12.13 9.27 -34.75
N GLU A 50 11.58 9.69 -33.62
CA GLU A 50 10.34 10.44 -33.44
C GLU A 50 10.51 11.92 -33.81
N SER A 51 11.75 12.39 -34.00
CA SER A 51 12.02 13.78 -34.36
C SER A 51 11.45 14.13 -35.73
N LYS A 52 11.09 15.41 -35.90
CA LYS A 52 10.54 15.88 -37.17
C LYS A 52 11.56 15.67 -38.28
N LYS A 53 11.20 14.82 -39.26
CA LYS A 53 12.01 14.59 -40.46
C LYS A 53 11.89 15.76 -41.42
N SER A 54 12.95 16.00 -42.19
CA SER A 54 13.09 17.10 -43.16
C SER A 54 12.13 17.00 -44.35
N ASP A 55 11.56 15.83 -44.58
CA ASP A 55 10.80 15.51 -45.80
C ASP A 55 9.31 15.88 -45.67
N GLU A 56 8.65 16.11 -46.81
CA GLU A 56 7.25 16.55 -46.98
C GLU A 56 6.18 15.56 -46.46
N GLY A 57 6.57 14.58 -45.65
CA GLY A 57 5.70 13.55 -45.08
C GLY A 57 4.96 14.00 -43.82
N GLU A 58 3.85 13.31 -43.54
CA GLU A 58 3.10 13.49 -42.29
C GLU A 58 3.95 13.05 -41.09
N TRP A 59 4.05 13.92 -40.08
CA TRP A 59 4.84 13.63 -38.87
C TRP A 59 4.03 12.77 -37.91
N ILE A 60 4.32 11.47 -37.91
CA ILE A 60 3.63 10.46 -37.09
C ILE A 60 4.59 9.89 -36.05
N VAL A 61 4.18 9.91 -34.77
CA VAL A 61 4.88 9.29 -33.66
C VAL A 61 4.01 8.15 -33.09
N LYS A 62 4.61 6.98 -32.89
CA LYS A 62 3.93 5.81 -32.35
C LYS A 62 4.23 5.67 -30.86
N LEU A 63 3.19 5.53 -30.04
CA LEU A 63 3.23 5.41 -28.59
C LEU A 63 2.41 4.17 -28.18
N PRO A 64 2.88 2.95 -28.52
CA PRO A 64 2.09 1.72 -28.35
C PRO A 64 1.83 1.35 -26.89
N GLU A 65 2.72 1.74 -25.99
CA GLU A 65 2.64 1.44 -24.54
C GLU A 65 1.73 2.42 -23.79
N ASP A 66 1.37 3.56 -24.40
CA ASP A 66 0.60 4.59 -23.74
C ASP A 66 -0.90 4.28 -23.74
N LYS A 67 -1.54 4.58 -22.61
CA LYS A 67 -3.00 4.53 -22.48
C LYS A 67 -3.64 5.75 -23.12
N GLY A 68 -4.48 5.52 -24.13
CA GLY A 68 -5.16 6.58 -24.87
C GLY A 68 -5.98 7.54 -23.99
N THR A 69 -6.65 7.04 -22.94
CA THR A 69 -7.44 7.87 -22.02
C THR A 69 -6.57 8.83 -21.21
N ALA A 70 -5.46 8.34 -20.64
CA ALA A 70 -4.51 9.14 -19.88
C ALA A 70 -3.81 10.19 -20.76
N LEU A 71 -3.34 9.78 -21.95
CA LEU A 71 -2.68 10.71 -22.87
C LEU A 71 -3.66 11.75 -23.42
N SER A 72 -4.90 11.37 -23.72
CA SER A 72 -5.96 12.31 -24.11
C SER A 72 -6.18 13.39 -23.05
N LEU A 73 -6.25 13.01 -21.77
CA LEU A 73 -6.39 13.99 -20.68
C LEU A 73 -5.15 14.90 -20.55
N PHE A 74 -3.94 14.35 -20.67
CA PHE A 74 -2.72 15.14 -20.70
C PHE A 74 -2.66 16.10 -21.90
N LEU A 75 -3.16 15.69 -23.07
CA LEU A 75 -3.27 16.51 -24.27
C LEU A 75 -4.27 17.66 -24.07
N ARG A 76 -5.45 17.40 -23.47
CA ARG A 76 -6.41 18.47 -23.13
C ARG A 76 -5.78 19.54 -22.25
N ILE A 77 -5.00 19.13 -21.24
CA ILE A 77 -4.29 20.05 -20.35
C ILE A 77 -3.21 20.83 -21.10
N SER A 78 -2.33 20.16 -21.84
CA SER A 78 -1.23 20.81 -22.56
C SER A 78 -1.69 21.74 -23.70
N HIS A 79 -2.90 21.55 -24.22
CA HIS A 79 -3.50 22.36 -25.29
C HIS A 79 -4.52 23.39 -24.78
N GLY A 80 -4.67 23.56 -23.47
CA GLY A 80 -5.55 24.59 -22.91
C GLY A 80 -7.05 24.27 -23.02
N GLN A 81 -7.43 23.03 -23.30
CA GLN A 81 -8.83 22.59 -23.37
C GLN A 81 -9.40 22.28 -21.98
N PHE A 82 -9.27 23.24 -21.05
CA PHE A 82 -9.54 23.01 -19.62
C PHE A 82 -11.01 22.68 -19.30
N ASP A 83 -11.96 23.11 -20.13
CA ASP A 83 -13.38 22.78 -19.99
C ASP A 83 -13.66 21.26 -20.08
N HIS A 84 -12.72 20.51 -20.65
CA HIS A 84 -12.79 19.06 -20.75
C HIS A 84 -12.00 18.33 -19.67
N VAL A 85 -11.41 19.04 -18.70
CA VAL A 85 -10.69 18.43 -17.58
C VAL A 85 -11.67 18.18 -16.44
N PRO A 86 -11.90 16.91 -16.05
CA PRO A 86 -13.02 16.55 -15.18
C PRO A 86 -12.88 17.15 -13.77
N GLY A 87 -14.02 17.60 -13.24
CA GLY A 87 -14.17 18.05 -11.85
C GLY A 87 -13.72 16.99 -10.86
N THR A 88 -14.18 15.76 -11.09
CA THR A 88 -13.86 14.57 -10.30
C THR A 88 -13.31 13.50 -11.21
N ILE A 89 -12.25 12.82 -10.78
CA ILE A 89 -11.57 11.77 -11.56
C ILE A 89 -11.61 10.44 -10.80
N SER A 90 -11.72 9.31 -11.50
CA SER A 90 -11.63 8.00 -10.87
C SER A 90 -10.21 7.75 -10.34
N ILE A 91 -10.03 6.78 -9.44
CA ILE A 91 -8.69 6.44 -8.95
C ILE A 91 -7.83 5.81 -10.05
N ASP A 92 -8.46 5.06 -10.97
CA ASP A 92 -7.79 4.39 -12.07
C ASP A 92 -7.29 5.40 -13.11
N ASP A 93 -8.15 6.34 -13.52
CA ASP A 93 -7.77 7.39 -14.47
C ASP A 93 -6.71 8.33 -13.89
N LEU A 94 -6.81 8.65 -12.58
CA LEU A 94 -5.81 9.51 -11.93
C LEU A 94 -4.48 8.79 -11.77
N TYR A 95 -4.50 7.50 -11.43
CA TYR A 95 -3.30 6.67 -11.40
C TYR A 95 -2.64 6.63 -12.78
N ASP A 96 -3.40 6.30 -13.83
CA ASP A 96 -2.87 6.23 -15.20
C ASP A 96 -2.32 7.58 -15.68
N LEU A 97 -3.00 8.68 -15.36
CA LEU A 97 -2.53 10.03 -15.65
C LEU A 97 -1.22 10.35 -14.92
N THR A 98 -1.09 10.00 -13.64
CA THR A 98 0.13 10.26 -12.86
C THR A 98 1.30 9.37 -13.26
N VAL A 99 1.05 8.11 -13.65
CA VAL A 99 2.07 7.23 -14.25
C VAL A 99 2.58 7.83 -15.55
N LEU A 100 1.66 8.26 -16.43
CA LEU A 100 2.00 8.87 -17.71
C LEU A 100 2.74 10.20 -17.53
N SER A 101 2.25 11.08 -16.66
CA SER A 101 2.89 12.38 -16.43
C SER A 101 4.26 12.23 -15.77
N ASN A 102 4.45 11.22 -14.91
CA ASN A 102 5.76 10.89 -14.35
C ASN A 102 6.73 10.41 -15.45
N TYR A 103 6.27 9.50 -16.33
CA TYR A 103 7.08 8.98 -17.44
C TYR A 103 7.56 10.09 -18.38
N TYR A 104 6.66 11.04 -18.71
CA TYR A 104 6.96 12.16 -19.57
C TYR A 104 7.54 13.39 -18.84
N ASP A 105 7.82 13.31 -17.54
CA ASP A 105 8.29 14.46 -16.73
C ASP A 105 7.38 15.71 -16.87
N GLY A 106 6.07 15.47 -16.97
CA GLY A 106 5.02 16.46 -17.21
C GLY A 106 4.09 16.69 -16.01
N THR A 107 4.33 16.07 -14.85
CA THR A 107 3.42 16.13 -13.69
C THR A 107 3.11 17.55 -13.22
N ARG A 108 4.04 18.49 -13.40
CA ARG A 108 3.81 19.93 -13.11
C ARG A 108 2.54 20.48 -13.77
N MET A 109 2.19 19.97 -14.95
CA MET A 109 0.99 20.39 -15.67
C MET A 109 -0.29 20.09 -14.89
N LEU A 110 -0.27 19.10 -14.00
CA LEU A 110 -1.44 18.68 -13.23
C LEU A 110 -1.73 19.58 -12.01
N GLY A 111 -0.77 20.43 -11.61
CA GLY A 111 -0.81 21.27 -10.42
C GLY A 111 -2.17 21.95 -10.14
N PRO A 112 -2.79 22.63 -11.13
CA PRO A 112 -4.06 23.33 -10.93
C PRO A 112 -5.23 22.46 -10.45
N TRP A 113 -5.18 21.15 -10.69
CA TRP A 113 -6.29 20.23 -10.39
C TRP A 113 -6.06 19.36 -9.15
N ILE A 114 -4.83 19.30 -8.64
CA ILE A 114 -4.48 18.41 -7.51
C ILE A 114 -5.38 18.71 -6.30
N ALA A 115 -5.58 19.98 -5.94
CA ALA A 115 -6.42 20.36 -4.81
C ALA A 115 -7.87 19.86 -4.93
N ARG A 116 -8.37 19.70 -6.15
CA ARG A 116 -9.73 19.23 -6.44
C ARG A 116 -9.83 17.70 -6.49
N TRP A 117 -8.79 17.02 -6.95
CA TRP A 117 -8.80 15.56 -7.10
C TRP A 117 -8.45 14.81 -5.81
N MET A 118 -7.60 15.40 -4.96
CA MET A 118 -7.09 14.78 -3.73
C MET A 118 -8.14 14.48 -2.62
N PRO A 119 -9.19 15.28 -2.38
CA PRO A 119 -10.06 15.08 -1.22
C PRO A 119 -10.72 13.71 -1.14
N SER A 120 -11.00 13.08 -2.30
CA SER A 120 -11.64 11.76 -2.38
C SER A 120 -10.66 10.58 -2.50
N LEU A 121 -9.35 10.85 -2.49
CA LEU A 121 -8.33 9.83 -2.79
C LEU A 121 -8.36 8.70 -1.78
N GLU A 122 -8.38 9.03 -0.50
CA GLU A 122 -8.34 8.02 0.56
C GLU A 122 -9.57 7.15 0.53
N ASP A 123 -10.78 7.71 0.37
CA ASP A 123 -12.00 6.90 0.33
C ASP A 123 -12.03 5.95 -0.85
N LYS A 124 -11.52 6.38 -2.02
CA LYS A 124 -11.34 5.51 -3.19
C LYS A 124 -10.28 4.44 -2.96
N ALA A 125 -9.19 4.78 -2.27
CA ALA A 125 -8.09 3.85 -2.01
C ALA A 125 -8.51 2.67 -1.12
N LYS A 126 -9.50 2.85 -0.24
CA LYS A 126 -9.95 1.84 0.73
C LYS A 126 -10.74 0.67 0.10
N ILE A 127 -11.07 0.73 -1.18
CA ILE A 127 -11.98 -0.22 -1.84
C ILE A 127 -11.32 -1.59 -2.05
N SER A 128 -10.05 -1.63 -2.42
CA SER A 128 -9.32 -2.86 -2.72
C SER A 128 -7.82 -2.70 -2.51
N LYS A 129 -7.06 -3.81 -2.52
CA LYS A 129 -5.58 -3.77 -2.48
C LYS A 129 -5.00 -2.99 -3.65
N GLU A 130 -5.58 -3.18 -4.83
CA GLU A 130 -5.19 -2.48 -6.05
C GLU A 130 -5.45 -0.97 -5.93
N SER A 131 -6.62 -0.58 -5.40
CA SER A 131 -6.94 0.83 -5.15
C SER A 131 -6.02 1.46 -4.10
N MET A 132 -5.60 0.72 -3.07
CA MET A 132 -4.62 1.21 -2.10
C MET A 132 -3.27 1.47 -2.76
N ALA A 133 -2.77 0.54 -3.59
CA ALA A 133 -1.53 0.70 -4.34
C ALA A 133 -1.58 1.93 -5.26
N LYS A 134 -2.65 2.08 -6.04
CA LYS A 134 -2.90 3.25 -6.89
C LYS A 134 -2.92 4.55 -6.08
N GLY A 135 -3.65 4.56 -4.96
CA GLY A 135 -3.74 5.71 -4.07
C GLY A 135 -2.39 6.12 -3.47
N LEU A 136 -1.55 5.13 -3.13
CA LEU A 136 -0.21 5.34 -2.61
C LEU A 136 0.71 5.98 -3.67
N TRP A 137 0.66 5.48 -4.91
CA TRP A 137 1.37 6.07 -6.05
C TRP A 137 0.95 7.52 -6.33
N ILE A 138 -0.37 7.79 -6.35
CA ILE A 138 -0.89 9.15 -6.59
C ILE A 138 -0.43 10.11 -5.48
N ALA A 139 -0.53 9.69 -4.21
CA ALA A 139 -0.11 10.52 -3.09
C ALA A 139 1.40 10.82 -3.14
N TRP A 140 2.20 9.84 -3.55
CA TRP A 140 3.64 9.99 -3.79
C TRP A 140 3.94 11.00 -4.89
N GLU A 141 3.36 10.82 -6.08
CA GLU A 141 3.61 11.64 -7.27
C GLU A 141 3.17 13.10 -7.06
N PHE A 142 2.16 13.34 -6.21
CA PHE A 142 1.72 14.69 -5.83
C PHE A 142 2.38 15.23 -4.56
N GLY A 143 3.28 14.49 -3.91
CA GLY A 143 3.94 14.93 -2.69
C GLY A 143 3.01 15.12 -1.49
N ARG A 144 1.92 14.33 -1.41
CA ARG A 144 0.88 14.43 -0.35
C ARG A 144 1.16 13.42 0.76
N LYS A 145 2.00 13.84 1.71
CA LYS A 145 2.48 13.04 2.85
C LYS A 145 1.38 12.41 3.69
N ASP A 146 0.37 13.19 4.03
CA ASP A 146 -0.70 12.77 4.93
C ASP A 146 -1.53 11.58 4.38
N PRO A 147 -2.12 11.68 3.17
CA PRO A 147 -2.73 10.52 2.51
C PRO A 147 -1.75 9.36 2.32
N PHE A 148 -0.51 9.64 1.92
CA PHE A 148 0.53 8.61 1.73
C PHE A 148 0.75 7.78 2.99
N SER A 149 0.97 8.43 4.14
CA SER A 149 1.20 7.76 5.42
C SER A 149 -0.02 6.97 5.89
N ARG A 150 -1.24 7.51 5.72
CA ARG A 150 -2.47 6.81 6.11
C ARG A 150 -2.73 5.58 5.24
N ILE A 151 -2.55 5.70 3.92
CA ILE A 151 -2.70 4.56 2.99
C ILE A 151 -1.64 3.51 3.28
N ALA A 152 -0.36 3.88 3.45
CA ALA A 152 0.71 2.93 3.76
C ALA A 152 0.47 2.19 5.08
N ARG A 153 0.03 2.90 6.14
CA ARG A 153 -0.33 2.27 7.41
C ARG A 153 -1.50 1.31 7.23
N ARG A 154 -2.54 1.68 6.49
CA ARG A 154 -3.66 0.78 6.20
C ARG A 154 -3.22 -0.47 5.43
N MET A 155 -2.40 -0.31 4.40
CA MET A 155 -1.83 -1.43 3.64
C MET A 155 -1.07 -2.39 4.55
N LEU A 156 -0.25 -1.88 5.48
CA LEU A 156 0.41 -2.72 6.48
C LEU A 156 -0.58 -3.54 7.33
N MET A 157 -1.64 -2.89 7.82
CA MET A 157 -2.64 -3.54 8.67
C MET A 157 -3.50 -4.57 7.91
N GLU A 158 -3.76 -4.32 6.62
CA GLU A 158 -4.63 -5.13 5.76
C GLU A 158 -3.88 -6.15 4.89
N LYS A 159 -2.55 -6.11 4.85
CA LYS A 159 -1.73 -7.05 4.08
C LYS A 159 -1.84 -8.46 4.66
N ASP A 160 -2.28 -9.38 3.83
CA ASP A 160 -2.24 -10.82 4.05
C ASP A 160 -1.03 -11.42 3.28
N GLY A 161 -0.89 -12.75 3.30
CA GLY A 161 0.20 -13.43 2.60
C GLY A 161 0.05 -13.54 1.07
N SER A 162 -0.89 -12.82 0.44
CA SER A 162 -1.04 -12.85 -1.01
C SER A 162 0.01 -11.99 -1.72
N ASP A 163 0.18 -12.24 -3.02
CA ASP A 163 1.01 -11.40 -3.89
C ASP A 163 0.50 -9.96 -3.94
N ASP A 164 1.44 -9.04 -4.16
CA ASP A 164 1.16 -7.63 -4.38
C ASP A 164 0.72 -7.39 -5.84
N PRO A 165 -0.14 -6.37 -6.09
CA PRO A 165 -0.49 -5.99 -7.45
C PRO A 165 0.74 -5.57 -8.26
N ASP A 166 0.80 -5.99 -9.53
CA ASP A 166 1.81 -5.54 -10.49
C ASP A 166 1.49 -4.11 -10.96
N LEU A 167 1.84 -3.13 -10.13
CA LEU A 167 1.60 -1.72 -10.33
C LEU A 167 2.87 -0.90 -10.04
N LYS A 168 2.96 0.28 -10.67
CA LYS A 168 3.99 1.25 -10.37
C LYS A 168 3.78 1.74 -8.94
N MET A 169 4.81 1.57 -8.11
CA MET A 169 4.77 1.90 -6.69
C MET A 169 5.91 2.84 -6.30
N PRO A 170 5.74 3.61 -5.21
CA PRO A 170 6.83 4.35 -4.58
C PRO A 170 7.98 3.41 -4.20
N PRO A 171 9.25 3.85 -4.31
CA PRO A 171 10.40 2.99 -4.04
C PRO A 171 10.39 2.42 -2.61
N ASP A 172 10.77 1.15 -2.46
CA ASP A 172 10.98 0.43 -1.19
C ASP A 172 9.77 0.31 -0.24
N ILE A 173 8.62 0.92 -0.57
CA ILE A 173 7.51 1.01 0.40
C ILE A 173 6.84 -0.34 0.64
N ILE A 174 6.73 -1.18 -0.40
CA ILE A 174 6.10 -2.51 -0.32
C ILE A 174 6.99 -3.48 0.44
N GLU A 175 8.28 -3.49 0.16
CA GLU A 175 9.29 -4.29 0.84
C GLU A 175 9.31 -3.96 2.33
N ARG A 176 9.20 -2.68 2.68
CA ARG A 176 9.10 -2.23 4.07
C ARG A 176 7.81 -2.66 4.74
N ILE A 177 6.67 -2.57 4.05
CA ILE A 177 5.39 -3.06 4.56
C ILE A 177 5.50 -4.57 4.86
N SER A 178 6.05 -5.34 3.93
CA SER A 178 6.27 -6.79 4.09
C SER A 178 7.20 -7.11 5.27
N ALA A 179 8.32 -6.40 5.39
CA ALA A 179 9.26 -6.60 6.50
C ALA A 179 8.64 -6.28 7.86
N ILE A 180 7.95 -5.13 7.98
CA ILE A 180 7.29 -4.75 9.24
C ILE A 180 6.17 -5.73 9.58
N ARG A 181 5.44 -6.24 8.59
CA ARG A 181 4.42 -7.26 8.79
C ARG A 181 5.03 -8.51 9.42
N ILE A 182 6.10 -9.05 8.84
CA ILE A 182 6.78 -10.25 9.37
C ILE A 182 7.27 -9.99 10.80
N MET A 183 7.95 -8.87 11.05
CA MET A 183 8.43 -8.51 12.38
C MET A 183 7.29 -8.42 13.41
N THR A 184 6.15 -7.84 13.02
CA THR A 184 5.00 -7.68 13.91
C THR A 184 4.37 -9.03 14.23
N ILE A 185 4.16 -9.88 13.22
CA ILE A 185 3.61 -11.23 13.40
C ILE A 185 4.55 -12.09 14.26
N GLN A 186 5.85 -12.03 14.00
CA GLN A 186 6.85 -12.73 14.80
C GLN A 186 6.78 -12.30 16.26
N ALA A 187 6.71 -10.99 16.54
CA ALA A 187 6.59 -10.49 17.91
C ALA A 187 5.31 -11.00 18.60
N LEU A 188 4.18 -11.04 17.88
CA LEU A 188 2.91 -11.54 18.40
C LEU A 188 2.96 -13.04 18.72
N LEU A 189 3.49 -13.86 17.81
CA LEU A 189 3.63 -15.29 18.02
C LEU A 189 4.61 -15.61 19.15
N GLU A 190 5.65 -14.79 19.30
CA GLU A 190 6.65 -14.95 20.35
C GLU A 190 6.09 -14.75 21.77
N VAL A 191 5.07 -13.91 21.94
CA VAL A 191 4.34 -13.79 23.21
C VAL A 191 3.74 -15.14 23.61
N ILE A 192 3.10 -15.82 22.66
CA ILE A 192 2.48 -17.12 22.90
C ILE A 192 3.56 -18.19 23.10
N ARG A 193 4.63 -18.19 22.29
CA ARG A 193 5.74 -19.14 22.42
C ARG A 193 6.36 -19.09 23.83
N LYS A 194 6.68 -17.88 24.31
CA LYS A 194 7.18 -17.66 25.68
C LYS A 194 6.20 -18.09 26.75
N LEU A 195 4.91 -17.86 26.57
CA LEU A 195 3.90 -18.32 27.53
C LEU A 195 3.87 -19.85 27.60
N VAL A 196 3.87 -20.53 26.45
CA VAL A 196 3.90 -22.00 26.39
C VAL A 196 5.16 -22.54 27.05
N GLU A 197 6.34 -21.97 26.76
CA GLU A 197 7.60 -22.35 27.40
C GLU A 197 7.54 -22.19 28.92
N ASN A 198 6.98 -21.08 29.43
CA ASN A 198 6.83 -20.85 30.86
C ASN A 198 5.85 -21.83 31.54
N LEU A 199 4.81 -22.27 30.83
CA LEU A 199 3.86 -23.27 31.33
C LEU A 199 4.42 -24.70 31.31
N LEU A 200 5.41 -24.97 30.47
CA LEU A 200 6.09 -26.26 30.35
C LEU A 200 7.27 -26.43 31.33
N VAL A 201 7.63 -25.39 32.10
CA VAL A 201 8.71 -25.47 33.10
C VAL A 201 8.36 -26.52 34.17
N VAL A 202 9.30 -27.46 34.37
CA VAL A 202 9.15 -28.51 35.38
C VAL A 202 9.81 -28.09 36.71
N ASP A 203 11.13 -27.90 36.74
CA ASP A 203 11.88 -27.82 38.01
C ASP A 203 12.96 -26.70 38.12
N GLU A 204 13.25 -25.92 37.07
CA GLU A 204 14.46 -25.05 37.02
C GLU A 204 14.19 -23.54 37.09
N LYS A 205 12.93 -23.07 37.04
CA LYS A 205 12.56 -21.65 37.06
C LYS A 205 11.35 -21.40 37.97
N PRO A 206 11.10 -20.14 38.40
CA PRO A 206 9.86 -19.80 39.09
C PRO A 206 8.66 -20.23 38.24
N ARG A 207 7.78 -21.03 38.84
CA ARG A 207 6.60 -21.55 38.15
C ARG A 207 5.59 -20.46 37.90
N TRP A 208 4.80 -20.64 36.85
CA TRP A 208 3.67 -19.76 36.56
C TRP A 208 2.63 -19.79 37.70
N CYS A 209 2.27 -21.00 38.17
CA CYS A 209 1.38 -21.15 39.30
C CYS A 209 2.10 -20.89 40.63
N ARG A 210 1.57 -19.96 41.43
CA ARG A 210 2.11 -19.63 42.76
C ARG A 210 1.69 -20.61 43.87
N HIS A 211 0.82 -21.57 43.55
CA HIS A 211 0.23 -22.52 44.51
C HIS A 211 0.68 -23.98 44.26
N ALA A 212 1.80 -24.17 43.55
CA ALA A 212 2.28 -25.48 43.12
C ALA A 212 2.54 -26.48 44.27
N GLU A 213 2.83 -25.99 45.48
CA GLU A 213 3.07 -26.83 46.67
C GLU A 213 1.81 -27.53 47.20
N TRP A 214 0.61 -27.00 46.89
CA TRP A 214 -0.63 -27.42 47.54
C TRP A 214 -1.50 -28.39 46.70
N MET A 215 -1.48 -28.27 45.37
CA MET A 215 -2.33 -29.06 44.45
C MET A 215 -1.60 -30.23 43.78
N GLY A 216 -0.30 -30.39 44.07
CA GLY A 216 0.61 -31.21 43.29
C GLY A 216 1.10 -30.47 42.03
N PRO A 217 2.28 -30.84 41.54
CA PRO A 217 2.95 -30.08 40.50
C PRO A 217 2.15 -30.17 39.17
N HIS A 218 2.08 -29.06 38.44
CA HIS A 218 1.62 -28.90 37.04
C HIS A 218 0.13 -28.92 36.76
N ARG A 219 -0.76 -29.12 37.74
CA ARG A 219 -2.21 -29.16 37.47
C ARG A 219 -2.75 -27.86 36.88
N CYS A 220 -2.38 -26.73 37.47
CA CYS A 220 -2.82 -25.40 37.02
C CYS A 220 -2.26 -25.09 35.62
N GLU A 221 -0.96 -25.29 35.43
CA GLU A 221 -0.29 -25.02 34.16
C GLU A 221 -0.78 -25.95 33.04
N SER A 222 -1.07 -27.22 33.33
CA SER A 222 -1.63 -28.17 32.36
C SER A 222 -3.02 -27.78 31.90
N MET A 223 -3.87 -27.29 32.81
CA MET A 223 -5.21 -26.83 32.45
C MET A 223 -5.15 -25.54 31.61
N ILE A 224 -4.29 -24.59 31.99
CA ILE A 224 -4.04 -23.37 31.21
C ILE A 224 -3.51 -23.73 29.82
N LEU A 225 -2.50 -24.61 29.74
CA LEU A 225 -1.89 -25.05 28.49
C LEU A 225 -2.91 -25.75 27.58
N GLY A 226 -3.73 -26.64 28.14
CA GLY A 226 -4.82 -27.29 27.41
C GLY A 226 -5.84 -26.30 26.86
N SER A 227 -6.26 -25.32 27.68
CA SER A 227 -7.17 -24.25 27.25
C SER A 227 -6.55 -23.38 26.16
N LEU A 228 -5.30 -22.96 26.32
CA LEU A 228 -4.57 -22.12 25.38
C LEU A 228 -4.41 -22.82 24.03
N THR A 229 -3.89 -24.05 24.02
CA THR A 229 -3.67 -24.82 22.79
C THR A 229 -4.98 -25.14 22.07
N PHE A 230 -6.06 -25.44 22.80
CA PHE A 230 -7.40 -25.62 22.24
C PHE A 230 -7.91 -24.34 21.56
N CYS A 231 -7.81 -23.18 22.22
CA CYS A 231 -8.24 -21.90 21.65
C CYS A 231 -7.40 -21.50 20.43
N LEU A 232 -6.09 -21.69 20.48
CA LEU A 232 -5.19 -21.43 19.34
C LEU A 232 -5.49 -22.35 18.15
N SER A 233 -5.78 -23.63 18.41
CA SER A 233 -6.19 -24.59 17.37
C SER A 233 -7.49 -24.14 16.70
N ARG A 234 -8.50 -23.73 17.48
CA ARG A 234 -9.75 -23.17 16.95
C ARG A 234 -9.52 -21.88 16.15
N ALA A 235 -8.51 -21.10 16.48
CA ALA A 235 -8.11 -19.90 15.74
C ALA A 235 -7.25 -20.19 14.49
N GLY A 236 -6.86 -21.45 14.26
CA GLY A 236 -5.95 -21.86 13.18
C GLY A 236 -4.49 -21.43 13.39
N LEU A 237 -4.08 -21.26 14.65
CA LEU A 237 -2.72 -20.85 15.05
C LEU A 237 -1.98 -21.95 15.82
N TRP A 238 -2.52 -23.17 15.89
CA TRP A 238 -1.86 -24.30 16.55
C TRP A 238 -1.71 -25.50 15.62
N PRO A 239 -0.51 -26.11 15.48
CA PRO A 239 0.77 -25.64 16.02
C PRO A 239 1.12 -24.21 15.59
N LEU A 240 1.91 -23.49 16.40
CA LEU A 240 2.28 -22.11 16.07
C LEU A 240 3.07 -22.09 14.76
N PRO A 241 2.61 -21.35 13.74
CA PRO A 241 3.34 -21.22 12.48
C PRO A 241 4.57 -20.32 12.64
N GLU A 242 5.46 -20.33 11.65
CA GLU A 242 6.44 -19.26 11.51
C GLU A 242 5.78 -18.02 10.89
N ALA A 243 6.40 -16.85 11.09
CA ALA A 243 5.79 -15.57 10.72
C ALA A 243 5.58 -15.42 9.20
N GLU A 244 6.46 -16.04 8.39
CA GLU A 244 6.35 -16.06 6.94
C GLU A 244 5.14 -16.86 6.45
N ASP A 245 4.74 -17.90 7.18
CA ASP A 245 3.66 -18.82 6.80
C ASP A 245 2.27 -18.32 7.19
N VAL A 246 2.20 -17.25 7.98
CA VAL A 246 0.92 -16.67 8.41
C VAL A 246 0.26 -15.95 7.24
N MET A 247 -0.92 -16.44 6.83
CA MET A 247 -1.74 -15.79 5.81
C MET A 247 -2.65 -14.69 6.37
N ASP A 248 -2.89 -14.66 7.68
CA ASP A 248 -3.76 -13.66 8.31
C ASP A 248 -3.24 -12.22 8.16
N ARG A 249 -4.17 -11.27 8.15
CA ARG A 249 -3.86 -9.84 8.30
C ARG A 249 -3.46 -9.55 9.75
N ILE A 250 -2.65 -8.51 9.98
CA ILE A 250 -2.27 -8.10 11.34
C ILE A 250 -3.51 -7.84 12.21
N VAL A 251 -4.52 -7.16 11.67
CA VAL A 251 -5.80 -6.91 12.37
C VAL A 251 -6.57 -8.20 12.64
N GLY A 252 -6.48 -9.18 11.73
CA GLY A 252 -7.08 -10.50 11.93
C GLY A 252 -6.41 -11.26 13.07
N LEU A 253 -5.08 -11.23 13.13
CA LEU A 253 -4.29 -11.85 14.18
C LEU A 253 -4.55 -11.20 15.55
N HIS A 254 -4.62 -9.86 15.60
CA HIS A 254 -5.05 -9.13 16.80
C HIS A 254 -6.37 -9.65 17.35
N ARG A 255 -7.39 -9.75 16.48
CA ARG A 255 -8.72 -10.22 16.86
C ARG A 255 -8.69 -11.67 17.35
N LYS A 256 -7.90 -12.53 16.71
CA LYS A 256 -7.73 -13.93 17.15
C LYS A 256 -7.09 -14.00 18.55
N MET A 257 -6.03 -13.23 18.78
CA MET A 257 -5.28 -13.25 20.04
C MET A 257 -6.04 -12.61 21.21
N THR A 258 -6.69 -11.47 20.97
CA THR A 258 -7.52 -10.80 22.00
C THR A 258 -8.82 -11.55 22.28
N GLY A 259 -9.27 -12.39 21.35
CA GLY A 259 -10.44 -13.26 21.51
C GLY A 259 -10.17 -14.61 22.18
N LEU A 260 -8.93 -14.88 22.62
CA LEU A 260 -8.61 -16.13 23.32
C LEU A 260 -9.24 -16.14 24.71
N VAL A 261 -10.09 -17.13 24.98
CA VAL A 261 -10.70 -17.34 26.30
C VAL A 261 -9.94 -18.45 27.01
N ILE A 262 -8.99 -18.07 27.87
CA ILE A 262 -8.16 -19.02 28.61
C ILE A 262 -8.79 -19.26 29.97
N HIS A 263 -8.99 -20.53 30.32
CA HIS A 263 -9.55 -20.94 31.59
C HIS A 263 -8.46 -21.14 32.65
N ASP A 264 -8.76 -20.69 33.87
CA ASP A 264 -8.02 -21.00 35.09
C ASP A 264 -8.88 -21.86 36.05
N ILE A 265 -8.27 -22.36 37.12
CA ILE A 265 -8.89 -23.31 38.03
C ILE A 265 -9.99 -22.65 38.89
N GLY A 266 -9.97 -21.32 39.00
CA GLY A 266 -10.84 -20.57 39.90
C GLY A 266 -10.50 -20.82 41.37
N ARG A 267 -11.53 -20.84 42.22
CA ARG A 267 -11.37 -21.06 43.66
C ARG A 267 -11.63 -22.52 44.02
N ILE A 268 -10.63 -23.19 44.57
CA ILE A 268 -10.71 -24.57 45.06
C ILE A 268 -10.15 -24.63 46.48
N GLU A 269 -10.93 -25.18 47.41
CA GLU A 269 -10.59 -25.41 48.83
C GLU A 269 -9.89 -24.22 49.53
N GLY A 270 -10.30 -22.99 49.21
CA GLY A 270 -9.79 -21.76 49.83
C GLY A 270 -8.59 -21.11 49.12
N VAL A 271 -8.06 -21.72 48.06
CA VAL A 271 -7.00 -21.14 47.21
C VAL A 271 -7.60 -20.51 45.96
N ASP A 272 -7.16 -19.30 45.61
CA ASP A 272 -7.66 -18.54 44.46
C ASP A 272 -6.66 -18.57 43.29
N HIS A 273 -6.99 -19.31 42.23
CA HIS A 273 -6.17 -19.41 41.02
C HIS A 273 -6.53 -18.39 39.92
N ALA A 274 -7.48 -17.47 40.14
CA ALA A 274 -7.77 -16.41 39.18
C ALA A 274 -6.52 -15.60 38.74
N PRO A 275 -5.54 -15.28 39.63
CA PRO A 275 -4.30 -14.61 39.24
C PRO A 275 -3.37 -15.44 38.35
N CYS A 276 -3.57 -16.77 38.27
CA CYS A 276 -2.83 -17.64 37.38
C CYS A 276 -3.36 -17.56 35.94
N ASN A 277 -4.48 -16.89 35.67
CA ASN A 277 -4.98 -16.75 34.30
C ASN A 277 -4.05 -15.84 33.47
N PRO A 278 -3.47 -16.31 32.35
CA PRO A 278 -2.56 -15.50 31.53
C PRO A 278 -3.28 -14.49 30.63
N GLY A 279 -4.61 -14.50 30.54
CA GLY A 279 -5.39 -13.63 29.66
C GLY A 279 -5.04 -12.14 29.77
N PRO A 280 -5.01 -11.54 30.98
CA PRO A 280 -4.65 -10.14 31.16
C PRO A 280 -3.21 -9.82 30.71
N TYR A 281 -2.26 -10.73 30.95
CA TYR A 281 -0.87 -10.60 30.50
C TYR A 281 -0.78 -10.63 28.97
N LEU A 282 -1.42 -11.62 28.33
CA LEU A 282 -1.45 -11.73 26.87
C LEU A 282 -2.06 -10.50 26.21
N LEU A 283 -3.19 -10.02 26.74
CA LEU A 283 -3.83 -8.80 26.24
C LEU A 283 -2.89 -7.60 26.35
N GLY A 284 -2.24 -7.42 27.50
CA GLY A 284 -1.28 -6.33 27.71
C GLY A 284 -0.11 -6.36 26.71
N GLU A 285 0.49 -7.53 26.47
CA GLU A 285 1.60 -7.67 25.53
C GLU A 285 1.15 -7.45 24.07
N VAL A 286 -0.02 -7.96 23.69
CA VAL A 286 -0.58 -7.75 22.33
C VAL A 286 -0.83 -6.27 22.09
N GLU A 287 -1.47 -5.56 23.02
CA GLU A 287 -1.72 -4.11 22.89
C GLU A 287 -0.41 -3.31 22.83
N ARG A 288 0.58 -3.67 23.65
CA ARG A 288 1.92 -3.06 23.63
C ARG A 288 2.57 -3.19 22.24
N ILE A 289 2.57 -4.39 21.66
CA ILE A 289 3.12 -4.63 20.31
C ILE A 289 2.40 -3.77 19.27
N PHE A 290 1.06 -3.68 19.35
CA PHE A 290 0.26 -2.87 18.42
C PHE A 290 0.57 -1.37 18.48
N MET A 291 0.81 -0.84 19.68
CA MET A 291 1.24 0.54 19.88
C MET A 291 2.64 0.81 19.32
N GLU A 292 3.51 -0.19 19.34
CA GLU A 292 4.90 -0.10 18.88
C GLU A 292 5.10 -0.42 17.38
N ILE A 293 4.02 -0.71 16.63
CA ILE A 293 4.13 -0.98 15.17
C ILE A 293 4.73 0.23 14.45
N HIS A 294 5.91 0.00 13.90
CA HIS A 294 6.70 0.97 13.16
C HIS A 294 5.96 1.50 11.92
N SER A 295 6.23 2.76 11.56
CA SER A 295 5.74 3.34 10.31
C SER A 295 6.47 2.72 9.10
N PRO A 296 5.76 2.29 8.04
CA PRO A 296 6.39 1.90 6.78
C PRO A 296 7.03 3.11 6.07
N VAL A 297 6.50 4.32 6.28
CA VAL A 297 6.99 5.56 5.69
C VAL A 297 8.26 6.02 6.39
N THR A 298 9.31 6.26 5.61
CA THR A 298 10.63 6.72 6.07
C THR A 298 10.86 8.20 5.84
N LYS A 299 11.93 8.74 6.43
CA LYS A 299 12.39 10.12 6.17
C LYS A 299 12.68 10.37 4.69
N PHE A 300 13.29 9.39 4.00
CA PHE A 300 13.54 9.47 2.55
C PHE A 300 12.26 9.75 1.77
N HIS A 301 11.18 9.02 2.07
CA HIS A 301 9.90 9.24 1.40
C HIS A 301 9.37 10.65 1.61
N LEU A 302 9.45 11.14 2.86
CA LEU A 302 8.96 12.46 3.23
C LEU A 302 9.77 13.58 2.55
N GLU A 303 11.09 13.46 2.49
CA GLU A 303 11.98 14.41 1.84
C GLU A 303 11.74 14.46 0.32
N LYS A 304 11.57 13.30 -0.32
CA LYS A 304 11.22 13.24 -1.75
C LYS A 304 9.87 13.86 -2.05
N MET A 305 8.88 13.63 -1.21
CA MET A 305 7.56 14.26 -1.35
C MET A 305 7.60 15.78 -1.14
N ASP A 306 8.50 16.30 -0.28
CA ASP A 306 8.73 17.75 -0.17
C ASP A 306 9.30 18.35 -1.45
N GLU A 307 10.30 17.68 -2.04
CA GLU A 307 10.86 18.08 -3.34
C GLU A 307 9.77 18.10 -4.42
N GLN A 308 8.95 17.04 -4.45
CA GLN A 308 7.88 16.91 -5.42
C GLN A 308 6.80 17.98 -5.23
N MET A 309 6.38 18.24 -3.99
CA MET A 309 5.41 19.29 -3.70
C MET A 309 5.91 20.68 -4.13
N LYS A 310 7.19 20.99 -3.89
CA LYS A 310 7.80 22.26 -4.33
C LYS A 310 7.76 22.41 -5.85
N LYS A 311 8.08 21.34 -6.61
CA LYS A 311 8.01 21.35 -8.08
C LYS A 311 6.60 21.56 -8.64
N LEU A 312 5.56 21.30 -7.85
CA LEU A 312 4.16 21.45 -8.26
C LEU A 312 3.56 22.79 -7.86
N MET A 313 4.25 23.59 -7.03
CA MET A 313 3.81 24.91 -6.56
C MET A 313 4.43 26.08 -7.33
N TYR A 314 5.51 25.84 -8.07
CA TYR A 314 6.28 26.83 -8.83
C TYR A 314 6.49 26.33 -10.27
#